data_AF-A0A1I5D4L1-F1
#
_entry.id   AF-A0A1I5D4L1-F1
#
_cell.length_a   1.000
_cell.length_b   1.000
_cell.length_c   1.000
_cell.angle_alpha   90.00
_cell.angle_beta   90.00
_cell.angle_gamma   90.00
#
_symmetry.space_group_name_H-M   'P 1'
#
loop_
_entity.id
_entity.type
_entity.pdbx_description
1 polymer ?
#
loop_
_entity_poly.entity_id
_entity_poly.type
_entity_poly.pdbx_seq_one_letter_code
_entity_poly.pdbx_strand_id
1 'polypeptide(L)'
;MRVPVYCVRIRYVTASNKGTEGKTILMDEFAFARVLHVLGIVLWIGGVAMVTIVLFPAMAQLKSAAERTEFFGRIESRFAPQARFTTLIVGLSGFYMVHILNAWSRFTELRFWWMHAMVFVWLIFTLMLFVVEPLVLRKRAAKNIQRDHEKAFAVAHRMHWVLLSLSLITIAGAVAGSHGWILQGE
;
A
#
# COMPACT_ATOMS: atom_id res chain seq x y z
N MET A 1 -32.00 -23.52 -63.59
CA MET A 1 -30.79 -22.81 -63.10
C MET A 1 -31.21 -21.64 -62.22
N ARG A 2 -31.05 -21.74 -60.90
CA ARG A 2 -31.16 -20.60 -59.98
C ARG A 2 -30.25 -20.87 -58.78
N VAL A 3 -29.12 -20.18 -58.72
CA VAL A 3 -28.13 -20.29 -57.65
C VAL A 3 -28.58 -19.39 -56.49
N PRO A 4 -28.57 -19.84 -55.22
CA PRO A 4 -28.88 -18.99 -54.08
C PRO A 4 -27.67 -18.15 -53.69
N VAL A 5 -27.89 -16.85 -53.52
CA VAL A 5 -26.93 -15.89 -52.98
C VAL A 5 -27.22 -15.70 -51.48
N TYR A 6 -26.15 -15.44 -50.71
CA TYR A 6 -26.09 -14.95 -49.32
C TYR A 6 -25.96 -15.99 -48.19
N CYS A 7 -24.74 -16.51 -48.03
CA CYS A 7 -24.22 -16.92 -46.72
C CYS A 7 -22.79 -16.39 -46.54
N VAL A 8 -22.62 -15.08 -46.30
CA VAL A 8 -21.35 -14.51 -45.78
C VAL A 8 -21.62 -13.26 -44.94
N ARG A 9 -22.11 -13.42 -43.70
CA ARG A 9 -22.03 -12.36 -42.67
C ARG A 9 -22.12 -12.91 -41.25
N ILE A 10 -21.23 -13.84 -40.87
CA ILE A 10 -21.14 -14.34 -39.47
C ILE A 10 -19.70 -14.32 -38.92
N ARG A 11 -18.70 -13.83 -39.67
CA ARG A 11 -17.30 -13.83 -39.21
C ARG A 11 -16.78 -12.49 -38.65
N TYR A 12 -17.43 -11.38 -38.96
CA TYR A 12 -16.98 -10.04 -38.50
C TYR A 12 -17.58 -9.63 -37.14
N VAL A 13 -18.78 -10.12 -36.79
CA VAL A 13 -19.46 -9.77 -35.53
C VAL A 13 -18.79 -10.43 -34.32
N THR A 14 -18.27 -11.66 -34.49
CA THR A 14 -17.63 -12.42 -33.40
C THR A 14 -16.23 -11.90 -33.03
N ALA A 15 -15.46 -11.36 -33.98
CA ALA A 15 -14.15 -10.77 -33.71
C ALA A 15 -14.25 -9.41 -32.99
N SER A 16 -15.20 -8.57 -33.40
CA SER A 16 -15.47 -7.29 -32.73
C SER A 16 -15.98 -7.50 -31.30
N ASN A 17 -16.87 -8.48 -31.08
CA ASN A 17 -17.42 -8.72 -29.75
C ASN A 17 -16.36 -9.25 -28.77
N LYS A 18 -15.45 -10.13 -29.23
CA LYS A 18 -14.34 -10.62 -28.41
C LYS A 18 -13.36 -9.52 -27.99
N GLY A 19 -13.07 -8.57 -28.88
CA GLY A 19 -12.21 -7.42 -28.56
C GLY A 19 -12.83 -6.48 -27.53
N THR A 20 -14.14 -6.23 -27.64
CA THR A 20 -14.89 -5.40 -26.69
C THR A 20 -15.09 -6.10 -25.34
N GLU A 21 -15.42 -7.40 -25.34
CA GLU A 21 -15.52 -8.21 -24.13
C GLU A 21 -14.18 -8.25 -23.38
N GLY A 22 -13.08 -8.58 -24.06
CA GLY A 22 -11.75 -8.61 -23.44
C GLY A 22 -11.33 -7.26 -22.85
N LYS A 23 -11.65 -6.15 -23.54
CA LYS A 23 -11.40 -4.80 -23.02
C LYS A 23 -12.26 -4.47 -21.80
N THR A 24 -13.53 -4.92 -21.79
CA THR A 24 -14.46 -4.71 -20.67
C THR A 24 -14.01 -5.47 -19.43
N ILE A 25 -13.62 -6.74 -19.59
CA ILE A 25 -13.09 -7.56 -18.49
C ILE A 25 -11.83 -6.91 -17.90
N LEU A 26 -10.90 -6.46 -18.74
CA LEU A 26 -9.67 -5.80 -18.27
C LEU A 26 -9.95 -4.48 -17.54
N MET A 27 -10.96 -3.72 -17.98
CA MET A 27 -11.41 -2.49 -17.30
C MET A 27 -12.02 -2.80 -15.93
N ASP A 28 -12.80 -3.88 -15.81
CA ASP A 28 -13.43 -4.31 -14.56
C ASP A 28 -12.38 -4.83 -13.56
N GLU A 29 -11.46 -5.68 -14.01
CA GLU A 29 -10.33 -6.17 -13.20
C GLU A 29 -9.48 -5.03 -12.66
N PHE A 30 -9.18 -4.04 -13.50
CA PHE A 30 -8.43 -2.86 -13.10
C PHE A 30 -9.18 -1.99 -12.08
N ALA A 31 -10.48 -1.77 -12.29
CA ALA A 31 -11.32 -1.01 -11.36
C ALA A 31 -11.38 -1.71 -9.99
N PHE A 32 -11.59 -3.03 -9.99
CA PHE A 32 -11.60 -3.84 -8.78
C PHE A 32 -10.25 -3.78 -8.04
N ALA A 33 -9.14 -3.96 -8.76
CA ALA A 33 -7.80 -3.85 -8.20
C ALA A 33 -7.55 -2.48 -7.56
N ARG A 34 -8.00 -1.39 -8.21
CA ARG A 34 -7.91 -0.03 -7.68
C ARG A 34 -8.73 0.14 -6.41
N VAL A 35 -9.95 -0.40 -6.36
CA VAL A 35 -10.79 -0.34 -5.15
C VAL A 35 -10.08 -1.03 -3.98
N LEU A 36 -9.56 -2.25 -4.19
CA LEU A 36 -8.79 -2.96 -3.17
C LEU A 36 -7.54 -2.18 -2.75
N HIS A 37 -6.84 -1.59 -3.71
CA HIS A 37 -5.64 -0.80 -3.45
C HIS A 37 -5.94 0.40 -2.55
N VAL A 38 -6.96 1.19 -2.89
CA VAL A 38 -7.34 2.39 -2.13
C VAL A 38 -7.86 2.03 -0.75
N LEU A 39 -8.73 1.01 -0.63
CA LEU A 39 -9.20 0.53 0.68
C LEU A 39 -8.03 0.05 1.55
N GLY A 40 -7.10 -0.69 0.95
CA GLY A 40 -5.89 -1.13 1.62
C GLY A 40 -5.06 0.06 2.13
N ILE A 41 -4.86 1.10 1.31
CA ILE A 41 -4.13 2.32 1.70
C ILE A 41 -4.81 3.01 2.87
N VAL A 42 -6.14 3.18 2.82
CA VAL A 42 -6.91 3.84 3.88
C VAL A 42 -6.75 3.09 5.21
N LEU A 43 -6.92 1.78 5.20
CA LEU A 43 -6.78 0.96 6.41
C LEU A 43 -5.33 0.91 6.93
N TRP A 44 -4.37 0.87 6.02
CA TRP A 44 -2.95 0.79 6.36
C TRP A 44 -2.41 2.13 6.86
N ILE A 45 -2.44 3.18 6.03
CA ILE A 45 -1.89 4.50 6.36
C ILE A 45 -2.74 5.20 7.41
N GLY A 46 -4.07 5.01 7.41
CA GLY A 46 -4.93 5.47 8.50
C GLY A 46 -4.59 4.83 9.84
N GLY A 47 -4.25 3.53 9.84
CA GLY A 47 -3.73 2.84 11.01
C GLY A 47 -2.40 3.43 11.50
N VAL A 48 -1.45 3.69 10.59
CA VAL A 48 -0.17 4.33 10.92
C VAL A 48 -0.38 5.73 11.48
N ALA A 49 -1.31 6.50 10.91
CA ALA A 49 -1.66 7.83 11.41
C ALA A 49 -2.23 7.75 12.83
N MET A 50 -3.15 6.81 13.11
CA MET A 50 -3.67 6.57 14.45
C MET A 50 -2.57 6.21 15.45
N VAL A 51 -1.66 5.31 15.08
CA VAL A 51 -0.52 4.94 15.94
C VAL A 51 0.36 6.16 16.25
N THR A 52 0.65 6.96 15.22
CA THR A 52 1.54 8.12 15.32
C THR A 52 0.94 9.28 16.11
N ILE A 53 -0.30 9.63 15.83
CA ILE A 53 -0.95 10.86 16.32
C ILE A 53 -1.71 10.61 17.63
N VAL A 54 -2.22 9.39 17.85
CA VAL A 54 -3.05 9.08 19.02
C VAL A 54 -2.32 8.16 19.98
N LEU A 55 -1.83 7.02 19.50
CA LEU A 55 -1.29 5.98 20.38
C LEU A 55 0.02 6.41 21.05
N PHE A 56 0.99 6.93 20.30
CA PHE A 56 2.26 7.38 20.88
C PHE A 56 2.08 8.50 21.93
N PRO A 57 1.31 9.57 21.66
CA PRO A 57 1.02 10.57 22.68
C PRO A 57 0.30 10.02 23.91
N ALA A 58 -0.68 9.13 23.74
CA ALA A 58 -1.36 8.49 24.86
C ALA A 58 -0.40 7.65 25.71
N MET A 59 0.51 6.89 25.09
CA MET A 59 1.53 6.12 25.79
C MET A 59 2.54 7.01 26.53
N ALA A 60 2.87 8.19 25.98
CA ALA A 60 3.79 9.12 26.61
C ALA A 60 3.26 9.67 27.95
N GLN A 61 1.94 9.65 28.16
CA GLN A 61 1.29 10.07 29.41
C GLN A 61 1.33 9.00 30.51
N LEU A 62 1.66 7.74 30.19
CA LEU A 62 1.75 6.65 31.15
C LEU A 62 3.01 6.77 32.02
N LYS A 63 2.85 6.60 33.33
CA LYS A 63 3.88 6.90 34.35
C LYS A 63 4.98 5.85 34.40
N SER A 64 4.68 4.58 34.17
CA SER A 64 5.68 3.50 34.22
C SER A 64 5.99 2.91 32.85
N ALA A 65 7.25 2.48 32.66
CA ALA A 65 7.66 1.76 31.45
C ALA A 65 6.97 0.40 31.29
N ALA A 66 6.58 -0.23 32.41
CA ALA A 66 5.83 -1.47 32.43
C ALA A 66 4.42 -1.28 31.85
N GLU A 67 3.68 -0.26 32.32
CA GLU A 67 2.35 0.07 31.79
C GLU A 67 2.40 0.40 30.29
N ARG A 68 3.41 1.17 29.84
CA ARG A 68 3.60 1.47 28.41
C ARG A 68 3.77 0.20 27.57
N THR A 69 4.59 -0.74 28.07
CA THR A 69 4.91 -1.98 27.35
C THR A 69 3.69 -2.90 27.29
N GLU A 70 2.96 -3.03 28.39
CA GLU A 70 1.75 -3.85 28.47
C GLU A 70 0.63 -3.28 27.58
N PHE A 71 0.42 -1.95 27.64
CA PHE A 71 -0.57 -1.28 26.81
C PHE A 71 -0.23 -1.40 25.32
N PHE A 72 1.04 -1.19 24.95
CA PHE A 72 1.50 -1.38 23.57
C PHE A 72 1.25 -2.81 23.09
N GLY A 73 1.64 -3.82 23.87
CA GLY A 73 1.46 -5.23 23.49
C GLY A 73 -0.01 -5.61 23.26
N ARG A 74 -0.93 -5.07 24.06
CA ARG A 74 -2.38 -5.28 23.88
C ARG A 74 -2.89 -4.73 22.55
N ILE A 75 -2.43 -3.56 22.14
CA ILE A 75 -2.83 -2.94 20.86
C ILE A 75 -2.11 -3.61 19.68
N GLU A 76 -0.79 -3.81 19.79
CA GLU A 76 0.05 -4.43 18.77
C GLU A 76 -0.46 -5.82 18.37
N SER A 77 -0.89 -6.64 19.34
CA SER A 77 -1.38 -8.00 19.09
C SER A 77 -2.52 -8.08 18.06
N ARG A 78 -3.36 -7.04 17.98
CA ARG A 78 -4.46 -6.94 17.01
C ARG A 78 -4.09 -6.10 15.80
N PHE A 79 -3.30 -5.06 16.01
CA PHE A 79 -2.94 -4.11 14.97
C PHE A 79 -1.90 -4.69 13.99
N ALA A 80 -0.91 -5.44 14.46
CA ALA A 80 0.17 -5.95 13.60
C ALA A 80 -0.34 -6.92 12.51
N PRO A 81 -1.21 -7.90 12.79
CA PRO A 81 -1.80 -8.73 11.75
C PRO A 81 -2.59 -7.93 10.72
N GLN A 82 -3.39 -6.94 11.17
CA GLN A 82 -4.15 -6.06 10.29
C GLN A 82 -3.21 -5.25 9.38
N ALA A 83 -2.19 -4.61 9.96
CA ALA A 83 -1.22 -3.80 9.21
C ALA A 83 -0.45 -4.62 8.18
N ARG A 84 -0.05 -5.86 8.52
CA ARG A 84 0.59 -6.78 7.58
C ARG A 84 -0.34 -7.15 6.42
N PHE A 85 -1.58 -7.52 6.73
CA PHE A 85 -2.55 -7.92 5.72
C PHE A 85 -2.86 -6.77 4.75
N THR A 86 -3.13 -5.58 5.25
CA THR A 86 -3.43 -4.41 4.41
C THR A 86 -2.21 -3.96 3.60
N THR A 87 -1.00 -4.01 4.15
CA THR A 87 0.25 -3.71 3.41
C THR A 87 0.45 -4.67 2.22
N LEU A 88 0.18 -5.97 2.42
CA LEU A 88 0.26 -6.96 1.34
C LEU A 88 -0.80 -6.74 0.27
N ILE A 89 -2.05 -6.45 0.66
CA ILE A 89 -3.13 -6.13 -0.30
C ILE A 89 -2.73 -4.94 -1.17
N VAL A 90 -2.21 -3.87 -0.57
CA VAL A 90 -1.79 -2.67 -1.31
C VAL A 90 -0.67 -2.99 -2.28
N GLY A 91 0.34 -3.76 -1.84
CA GLY A 91 1.43 -4.21 -2.71
C GLY A 91 0.91 -5.02 -3.90
N LEU A 92 0.17 -6.09 -3.62
CA LEU A 92 -0.34 -7.02 -4.64
C LEU A 92 -1.24 -6.31 -5.66
N SER A 93 -2.21 -5.53 -5.19
CA SER A 93 -3.10 -4.75 -6.06
C SER A 93 -2.35 -3.70 -6.87
N GLY A 94 -1.34 -3.04 -6.28
CA GLY A 94 -0.49 -2.06 -6.95
C GLY A 94 0.33 -2.67 -8.09
N PHE A 95 1.04 -3.77 -7.81
CA PHE A 95 1.81 -4.49 -8.83
C PHE A 95 0.92 -5.07 -9.93
N TYR A 96 -0.26 -5.58 -9.56
CA TYR A 96 -1.22 -6.09 -10.54
C TYR A 96 -1.73 -4.98 -11.48
N MET A 97 -2.04 -3.78 -10.96
CA MET A 97 -2.39 -2.63 -11.80
C MET A 97 -1.25 -2.21 -12.74
N VAL A 98 0.00 -2.21 -12.27
CA VAL A 98 1.17 -1.93 -13.13
C VAL A 98 1.29 -2.96 -14.24
N HIS A 99 1.06 -4.23 -13.93
CA HIS A 99 1.11 -5.33 -14.90
C HIS A 99 0.01 -5.20 -15.96
N ILE A 100 -1.25 -5.01 -15.57
CA ILE A 100 -2.38 -4.86 -16.49
C ILE A 100 -2.19 -3.64 -17.42
N LEU A 101 -1.71 -2.52 -16.88
CA LEU A 101 -1.50 -1.32 -17.67
C LEU A 101 -0.21 -1.36 -18.52
N ASN A 102 0.57 -2.44 -18.43
CA ASN A 102 1.92 -2.55 -18.98
C ASN A 102 2.77 -1.30 -18.67
N ALA A 103 2.64 -0.80 -17.44
CA ALA A 103 3.18 0.49 -17.02
C ALA A 103 4.63 0.42 -16.52
N TRP A 104 5.32 -0.70 -16.76
CA TRP A 104 6.70 -0.92 -16.29
C TRP A 104 7.69 0.11 -16.84
N SER A 105 7.49 0.57 -18.08
CA SER A 105 8.33 1.61 -18.67
C SER A 105 8.29 2.93 -17.91
N ARG A 106 7.19 3.23 -17.19
CA ARG A 106 7.06 4.47 -16.41
C ARG A 106 8.07 4.57 -15.27
N PHE A 107 8.56 3.44 -14.77
CA PHE A 107 9.65 3.41 -13.78
C PHE A 107 11.02 3.80 -14.37
N THR A 108 11.13 4.03 -15.67
CA THR A 108 12.37 4.56 -16.28
C THR A 108 12.36 6.08 -16.39
N GLU A 109 11.20 6.72 -16.17
CA GLU A 109 11.03 8.15 -16.35
C GLU A 109 10.86 8.87 -15.00
N LEU A 110 11.69 9.89 -14.75
CA LEU A 110 11.65 10.65 -13.50
C LEU A 110 10.33 11.39 -13.25
N ARG A 111 9.54 11.66 -14.30
CA ARG A 111 8.21 12.28 -14.18
C ARG A 111 7.22 11.44 -13.38
N PHE A 112 7.44 10.13 -13.29
CA PHE A 112 6.64 9.22 -12.48
C PHE A 112 7.31 8.92 -11.12
N TRP A 113 8.05 9.88 -10.55
CA TRP A 113 8.71 9.77 -9.24
C TRP A 113 7.78 9.25 -8.13
N TRP A 114 6.48 9.57 -8.20
CA TRP A 114 5.48 9.09 -7.25
C TRP A 114 5.28 7.56 -7.31
N MET A 115 5.47 6.91 -8.46
CA MET A 115 5.46 5.44 -8.58
C MET A 115 6.66 4.83 -7.84
N HIS A 116 7.83 5.47 -7.95
CA HIS A 116 9.02 5.07 -7.18
C HIS A 116 8.80 5.26 -5.68
N ALA A 117 8.22 6.38 -5.27
CA ALA A 117 7.91 6.67 -3.88
C ALA A 117 6.92 5.64 -3.29
N MET A 118 5.89 5.24 -4.04
CA MET A 118 4.95 4.17 -3.63
C MET A 118 5.68 2.86 -3.30
N VAL A 119 6.52 2.39 -4.23
CA VAL A 119 7.26 1.12 -4.05
C VAL A 119 8.27 1.26 -2.90
N PHE A 120 8.94 2.40 -2.79
CA PHE A 120 9.92 2.66 -1.74
C PHE A 120 9.28 2.67 -0.35
N VAL A 121 8.18 3.39 -0.15
CA VAL A 121 7.43 3.41 1.10
C VAL A 121 6.91 2.01 1.43
N TRP A 122 6.29 1.34 0.46
CA TRP A 122 5.80 -0.03 0.63
C TRP A 122 6.90 -1.01 1.05
N LEU A 123 8.09 -0.89 0.46
CA LEU A 123 9.23 -1.74 0.79
C LEU A 123 9.71 -1.49 2.22
N ILE A 124 9.85 -0.22 2.64
CA ILE A 124 10.27 0.12 4.00
C ILE A 124 9.31 -0.47 5.04
N PHE A 125 8.00 -0.30 4.84
CA PHE A 125 7.01 -0.83 5.76
C PHE A 125 6.97 -2.36 5.76
N THR A 126 7.11 -3.00 4.60
CA THR A 126 7.22 -4.46 4.49
C THR A 126 8.41 -4.96 5.31
N LEU A 127 9.59 -4.35 5.13
CA LEU A 127 10.77 -4.71 5.92
C LEU A 127 10.57 -4.46 7.42
N MET A 128 9.93 -3.36 7.79
CA MET A 128 9.64 -3.04 9.19
C MET A 128 8.70 -4.07 9.84
N LEU A 129 7.57 -4.40 9.20
CA LEU A 129 6.54 -5.29 9.75
C LEU A 129 6.92 -6.77 9.71
N PHE A 130 7.68 -7.21 8.71
CA PHE A 130 8.00 -8.62 8.50
C PHE A 130 9.42 -9.01 8.93
N VAL A 131 10.35 -8.06 9.05
CA VAL A 131 11.73 -8.34 9.48
C VAL A 131 12.01 -7.72 10.84
N VAL A 132 11.81 -6.42 10.99
CA VAL A 132 12.18 -5.72 12.24
C VAL A 132 11.32 -6.17 13.41
N GLU A 133 9.99 -6.17 13.26
CA GLU A 133 9.04 -6.55 14.30
C GLU A 133 9.32 -7.96 14.90
N PRO A 134 9.38 -9.06 14.12
CA PRO A 134 9.64 -10.39 14.68
C PRO A 134 11.03 -10.52 15.31
N LEU A 135 12.04 -9.81 14.78
CA LEU A 135 13.38 -9.81 15.38
C LEU A 135 13.39 -9.09 16.74
N VAL A 136 12.64 -8.00 16.89
CA VAL A 136 12.53 -7.27 18.16
C VAL A 136 11.81 -8.12 19.19
N LEU A 137 10.70 -8.78 18.82
CA LEU A 137 9.95 -9.69 19.69
C LEU A 137 10.84 -10.85 20.17
N ARG A 138 11.55 -11.53 19.27
CA ARG A 138 12.46 -12.64 19.63
C ARG A 138 13.60 -12.18 20.52
N LYS A 139 14.20 -11.01 20.26
CA LYS A 139 15.28 -10.47 21.08
C LYS A 139 14.79 -10.10 22.48
N ARG A 140 13.61 -9.49 22.63
CA ARG A 140 13.02 -9.16 23.94
C ARG A 140 12.62 -10.41 24.73
N ALA A 141 12.17 -11.47 24.08
CA ALA A 141 11.91 -12.75 24.74
C ALA A 141 13.19 -13.44 25.23
N ALA A 142 14.29 -13.36 24.46
CA ALA A 142 15.56 -14.00 24.80
C ALA A 142 16.40 -13.22 25.82
N LYS A 143 16.18 -11.90 25.92
CA LYS A 143 16.93 -11.00 26.78
C LYS A 143 15.92 -10.29 27.67
N ASN A 144 15.92 -10.63 28.96
CA ASN A 144 15.13 -10.02 30.05
C ASN A 144 15.53 -8.54 30.28
N ILE A 145 15.54 -7.75 29.21
CA ILE A 145 16.13 -6.41 29.13
C ILE A 145 15.01 -5.40 29.32
N GLN A 146 14.90 -4.93 30.56
CA GLN A 146 14.23 -3.68 30.94
C GLN A 146 15.08 -2.43 30.64
N ARG A 147 16.28 -2.58 30.06
CA ARG A 147 17.23 -1.47 29.89
C ARG A 147 16.99 -0.71 28.57
N ASP A 148 16.70 0.59 28.71
CA ASP A 148 16.52 1.62 27.67
C ASP A 148 15.20 1.63 26.86
N HIS A 149 14.06 1.38 27.53
CA HIS A 149 12.72 1.52 26.94
C HIS A 149 12.43 2.94 26.44
N GLU A 150 12.96 3.97 27.08
CA GLU A 150 12.69 5.37 26.72
C GLU A 150 13.34 5.79 25.40
N LYS A 151 14.60 5.41 25.17
CA LYS A 151 15.28 5.68 23.89
C LYS A 151 14.64 4.90 22.74
N ALA A 152 14.29 3.63 22.99
CA ALA A 152 13.60 2.80 21.99
C ALA A 152 12.23 3.40 21.62
N PHE A 153 11.49 3.92 22.61
CA PHE A 153 10.21 4.59 22.40
C PHE A 153 10.38 5.88 21.58
N ALA A 154 11.35 6.74 21.92
CA ALA A 154 11.60 7.98 21.20
C ALA A 154 12.02 7.75 19.73
N VAL A 155 12.85 6.74 19.49
CA VAL A 155 13.25 6.35 18.12
C VAL A 155 12.05 5.82 17.34
N ALA A 156 11.25 4.93 17.94
CA ALA A 156 10.06 4.38 17.29
C ALA A 156 9.05 5.49 16.95
N HIS A 157 8.81 6.42 17.86
CA HIS A 157 7.90 7.54 17.66
C HIS A 157 8.39 8.46 16.53
N ARG A 158 9.68 8.83 16.51
CA ARG A 158 10.26 9.67 15.44
C ARG A 158 10.20 8.98 14.08
N MET A 159 10.52 7.69 14.04
CA MET A 159 10.47 6.90 12.81
C MET A 159 9.04 6.85 12.24
N HIS A 160 8.02 6.66 13.08
CA HIS A 160 6.63 6.65 12.63
C HIS A 160 6.18 8.00 12.06
N TRP A 161 6.59 9.11 12.67
CA TRP A 161 6.35 10.44 12.11
C TRP A 161 6.96 10.62 10.72
N VAL A 162 8.24 10.25 10.56
CA VAL A 162 8.93 10.34 9.27
C VAL A 162 8.23 9.48 8.21
N LEU A 163 7.89 8.24 8.55
CA LEU A 163 7.20 7.33 7.63
C LEU A 163 5.80 7.83 7.27
N LEU A 164 5.05 8.37 8.23
CA LEU A 164 3.74 8.95 8.00
C LEU A 164 3.83 10.15 7.04
N SER A 165 4.73 11.09 7.32
CA SER A 165 4.95 12.25 6.45
C SER A 165 5.33 11.83 5.02
N LEU A 166 6.26 10.88 4.89
CA LEU A 166 6.67 10.36 3.57
C LEU A 166 5.50 9.68 2.83
N SER A 167 4.67 8.93 3.57
CA SER A 167 3.48 8.28 3.02
C SER A 167 2.45 9.29 2.53
N LEU A 168 2.21 10.36 3.30
CA LEU A 168 1.27 11.43 2.91
C LEU A 168 1.75 12.19 1.67
N ILE A 169 3.05 12.50 1.59
CA ILE A 169 3.66 13.11 0.38
C ILE A 169 3.48 12.17 -0.83
N THR A 170 3.70 10.88 -0.63
CA THR A 170 3.54 9.87 -1.69
C THR A 170 2.09 9.80 -2.18
N ILE A 171 1.12 9.80 -1.26
CA ILE A 171 -0.32 9.81 -1.60
C ILE A 171 -0.69 11.10 -2.34
N ALA A 172 -0.23 12.26 -1.87
CA ALA A 172 -0.50 13.53 -2.54
C ALA A 172 0.09 13.55 -3.96
N GLY A 173 1.35 13.10 -4.12
CA GLY A 173 2.01 12.97 -5.43
C GLY A 173 1.31 11.99 -6.35
N ALA A 174 0.83 10.86 -5.82
CA ALA A 174 0.05 9.87 -6.55
C ALA A 174 -1.26 10.45 -7.11
N VAL A 175 -2.03 11.13 -6.26
CA VAL A 175 -3.33 11.71 -6.63
C VAL A 175 -3.12 12.85 -7.62
N ALA A 176 -2.15 13.74 -7.38
CA ALA A 176 -1.84 14.82 -8.31
C ALA A 176 -1.33 14.26 -9.66
N GLY A 177 -0.46 13.26 -9.63
CA GLY A 177 0.08 12.60 -10.81
C GLY A 177 -0.99 11.87 -11.63
N SER A 178 -1.96 11.22 -10.99
CA SER A 178 -3.03 10.50 -11.68
C SER A 178 -4.07 11.42 -12.35
N HIS A 179 -4.22 12.64 -11.86
CA HIS A 179 -5.13 13.66 -12.42
C HIS A 179 -4.43 14.64 -13.37
N GLY A 180 -3.15 14.40 -13.69
CA GLY A 180 -2.38 15.22 -14.64
C GLY A 180 -1.87 16.55 -14.08
N TRP A 181 -1.96 16.81 -12.78
CA TRP A 181 -1.51 18.05 -12.17
C TRP A 181 0.01 18.25 -12.19
N ILE A 182 0.78 17.17 -12.27
CA ILE A 182 2.25 17.25 -12.12
C ILE A 182 2.99 17.63 -13.41
N LEU A 183 2.33 17.64 -14.59
CA LEU A 183 2.95 18.10 -15.84
C LEU A 183 1.91 18.70 -16.81
N GLN A 184 1.59 19.98 -16.61
CA GLN A 184 1.26 20.90 -17.70
C GLN A 184 2.30 22.03 -17.64
N GLY A 185 3.53 21.69 -18.01
CA GLY A 185 4.67 22.60 -18.04
C GLY A 185 5.55 22.19 -19.22
N GLU A 186 5.20 22.76 -20.38
CA GLU A 186 5.87 22.78 -21.69
C GLU A 186 6.23 21.44 -22.37
#